data_AF-A0A329LRP1-F1
#
_entry.id   AF-A0A329LRP1-F1
#
_cell.length_a   1.000
_cell.length_b   1.000
_cell.length_c   1.000
_cell.angle_alpha   90.00
_cell.angle_beta   90.00
_cell.angle_gamma   90.00
#
_symmetry.space_group_name_H-M   'P 1'
#
loop_
_entity.id
_entity.type
_entity.pdbx_description
1 polymer ?
#
loop_
_entity_poly.entity_id
_entity_poly.type
_entity_poly.pdbx_seq_one_letter_code
_entity_poly.pdbx_strand_id
1 'polypeptide(L)'
;MTRPEPLRRFDPFRPVDMLTALWSSAAVAPVTSGAAAAYRTLFMTVRRLVVGRRLNVRLDDSDLTLTVTEFDSRLDVRGLSVGQLNDVRLAARDITWNGAQFDHATAVLHNVHIRPTAPPVLVAAPVELTLDVPAPVLDDVFQWAAPRLSGAVGADGVARLALARRPGAGHLEVDARMDGSTLWLKPRCLTFRRTRCPLPARTPAYPVRLPQLPHGVALTGISFAPGVVRLSASVAEWRMDLPLARLEDILSQLSVVGRPLQLSRLGRLL
;
A
#
# COMPACT_ATOMS: atom_id res chain seq x y z
N MET A 1 -58.13 -12.92 -6.37
CA MET A 1 -56.75 -13.43 -6.30
C MET A 1 -55.85 -12.55 -7.16
N THR A 2 -55.28 -11.51 -6.56
CA THR A 2 -54.36 -10.57 -7.21
C THR A 2 -52.93 -11.10 -7.08
N ARG A 3 -52.28 -11.37 -8.23
CA ARG A 3 -50.85 -11.76 -8.28
C ARG A 3 -49.98 -10.56 -7.86
N PRO A 4 -48.94 -10.75 -7.02
CA PRO A 4 -48.02 -9.67 -6.69
C PRO A 4 -47.11 -9.36 -7.88
N GLU A 5 -46.89 -8.06 -8.14
CA GLU A 5 -45.91 -7.56 -9.11
C GLU A 5 -44.48 -8.03 -8.77
N PRO A 6 -43.64 -8.33 -9.76
CA PRO A 6 -42.26 -8.70 -9.50
C PRO A 6 -41.48 -7.47 -8.99
N LEU A 7 -40.96 -7.60 -7.78
CA LEU A 7 -40.01 -6.69 -7.15
C LEU A 7 -38.91 -6.31 -8.15
N ARG A 8 -38.83 -5.00 -8.44
CA ARG A 8 -37.76 -4.31 -9.19
C ARG A 8 -36.39 -4.86 -8.74
N ARG A 9 -35.79 -5.70 -9.57
CA ARG A 9 -34.42 -6.22 -9.37
C ARG A 9 -33.46 -5.03 -9.36
N PHE A 10 -32.86 -4.74 -8.22
CA PHE A 10 -31.83 -3.72 -8.08
C PHE A 10 -30.59 -4.20 -8.85
N ASP A 11 -30.24 -3.50 -9.92
CA ASP A 11 -29.12 -3.83 -10.79
C ASP A 11 -27.92 -2.92 -10.45
N PRO A 12 -26.81 -3.45 -9.90
CA PRO A 12 -25.69 -2.66 -9.42
C PRO A 12 -24.85 -2.00 -10.54
N PHE A 13 -25.14 -2.27 -11.82
CA PHE A 13 -24.37 -1.75 -12.96
C PHE A 13 -25.06 -0.63 -13.75
N ARG A 14 -26.35 -0.35 -13.49
CA ARG A 14 -27.05 0.84 -14.04
C ARG A 14 -26.30 2.19 -13.87
N PRO A 15 -25.52 2.42 -12.80
CA PRO A 15 -24.75 3.65 -12.64
C PRO A 15 -23.58 3.76 -13.62
N VAL A 16 -23.02 2.64 -14.11
CA VAL A 16 -21.90 2.61 -15.05
C VAL A 16 -22.36 3.05 -16.44
N ASP A 17 -23.52 2.57 -16.89
CA ASP A 17 -24.13 3.03 -18.15
C ASP A 17 -24.48 4.53 -18.13
N MET A 18 -24.92 5.04 -16.96
CA MET A 18 -25.12 6.47 -16.75
C MET A 18 -23.80 7.26 -16.76
N LEU A 19 -22.70 6.68 -16.28
CA LEU A 19 -21.36 7.28 -16.34
C LEU A 19 -20.85 7.36 -17.78
N THR A 20 -21.04 6.34 -18.60
CA THR A 20 -20.65 6.37 -20.02
C THR A 20 -21.42 7.46 -20.80
N ALA A 21 -22.71 7.62 -20.50
CA ALA A 21 -23.54 8.68 -21.06
C ALA A 21 -23.14 10.09 -20.57
N LEU A 22 -22.75 10.25 -19.30
CA LEU A 22 -22.32 11.52 -18.73
C LEU A 22 -20.87 11.90 -19.07
N TRP A 23 -19.98 10.94 -19.26
CA TRP A 23 -18.62 11.18 -19.74
C TRP A 23 -18.61 11.62 -21.21
N SER A 24 -19.49 11.03 -22.02
CA SER A 24 -19.70 11.45 -23.41
C SER A 24 -20.23 12.89 -23.51
N SER A 25 -20.94 13.39 -22.49
CA SER A 25 -21.39 14.79 -22.44
C SER A 25 -20.40 15.74 -21.75
N ALA A 26 -19.52 15.23 -20.86
CA ALA A 26 -18.49 16.00 -20.18
C ALA A 26 -17.28 16.35 -21.06
N ALA A 27 -17.13 15.72 -22.23
CA ALA A 27 -16.08 16.05 -23.20
C ALA A 27 -16.26 17.44 -23.88
N VAL A 28 -17.40 18.13 -23.67
CA VAL A 28 -17.74 19.35 -24.44
C VAL A 28 -18.31 20.50 -23.58
N ALA A 29 -18.38 20.40 -22.25
CA ALA A 29 -19.00 21.44 -21.41
C ALA A 29 -18.37 21.55 -20.01
N PRO A 30 -18.40 22.74 -19.36
CA PRO A 30 -17.80 22.94 -18.04
C PRO A 30 -18.44 22.01 -17.02
N VAL A 31 -17.57 21.44 -16.18
CA VAL A 31 -17.87 20.37 -15.22
C VAL A 31 -18.86 20.88 -14.17
N THR A 32 -20.16 20.70 -14.42
CA THR A 32 -21.22 21.02 -13.46
C THR A 32 -21.37 19.90 -12.42
N SER A 33 -22.12 20.19 -11.35
CA SER A 33 -22.47 19.33 -10.20
C SER A 33 -22.75 17.83 -10.52
N GLY A 34 -23.18 17.50 -11.74
CA GLY A 34 -23.41 16.12 -12.20
C GLY A 34 -22.14 15.25 -12.28
N ALA A 35 -20.99 15.81 -12.67
CA ALA A 35 -19.74 15.06 -12.74
C ALA A 35 -19.21 14.70 -11.34
N ALA A 36 -19.35 15.60 -10.38
CA ALA A 36 -19.00 15.35 -8.97
C ALA A 36 -19.85 14.22 -8.37
N ALA A 37 -21.16 14.19 -8.67
CA ALA A 37 -22.06 13.12 -8.25
C ALA A 37 -21.69 11.76 -8.89
N ALA A 38 -21.31 11.78 -10.16
CA ALA A 38 -20.78 10.62 -10.89
C ALA A 38 -19.51 10.04 -10.23
N TYR A 39 -18.50 10.87 -9.99
CA TYR A 39 -17.25 10.44 -9.33
C TYR A 39 -17.49 9.89 -7.92
N ARG A 40 -18.35 10.56 -7.13
CA ARG A 40 -18.73 10.08 -5.80
C ARG A 40 -19.41 8.72 -5.85
N THR A 41 -20.31 8.50 -6.81
CA THR A 41 -21.04 7.24 -6.96
C THR A 41 -20.12 6.10 -7.39
N LEU A 42 -19.21 6.39 -8.32
CA LEU A 42 -18.16 5.47 -8.73
C LEU A 42 -17.29 5.07 -7.53
N PHE A 43 -16.78 6.05 -6.78
CA PHE A 43 -15.95 5.81 -5.60
C PHE A 43 -16.65 4.93 -4.57
N MET A 44 -17.91 5.23 -4.24
CA MET A 44 -18.69 4.45 -3.28
C MET A 44 -18.96 3.02 -3.77
N THR A 45 -19.18 2.84 -5.08
CA THR A 45 -19.32 1.52 -5.69
C THR A 45 -18.02 0.72 -5.60
N VAL A 46 -16.89 1.31 -5.98
CA VAL A 46 -15.56 0.67 -5.89
C VAL A 46 -15.25 0.31 -4.44
N ARG A 47 -15.46 1.23 -3.49
CA ARG A 47 -15.30 0.98 -2.05
C ARG A 47 -16.06 -0.26 -1.60
N ARG A 48 -17.34 -0.35 -1.96
CA ARG A 48 -18.21 -1.49 -1.57
C ARG A 48 -17.77 -2.81 -2.22
N LEU A 49 -17.20 -2.76 -3.42
CA LEU A 49 -16.72 -3.94 -4.13
C LEU A 49 -15.37 -4.42 -3.62
N VAL A 50 -14.50 -3.50 -3.20
CA VAL A 50 -13.11 -3.80 -2.85
C VAL A 50 -12.95 -4.15 -1.37
N VAL A 51 -13.63 -3.45 -0.47
CA VAL A 51 -13.48 -3.67 0.98
C VAL A 51 -13.99 -5.06 1.37
N GLY A 52 -13.17 -5.81 2.09
CA GLY A 52 -13.41 -7.19 2.50
C GLY A 52 -13.06 -8.23 1.45
N ARG A 53 -12.63 -7.84 0.24
CA ARG A 53 -12.26 -8.78 -0.82
C ARG A 53 -10.77 -9.05 -0.87
N ARG A 54 -10.45 -10.30 -1.22
CA ARG A 54 -9.11 -10.74 -1.61
C ARG A 54 -8.87 -10.34 -3.07
N LEU A 55 -7.92 -9.46 -3.27
CA LEU A 55 -7.44 -9.00 -4.56
C LEU A 55 -6.14 -9.73 -4.89
N ASN A 56 -6.00 -10.18 -6.12
CA ASN A 56 -4.71 -10.61 -6.65
C ASN A 56 -4.33 -9.59 -7.73
N VAL A 57 -3.18 -8.97 -7.57
CA VAL A 57 -2.66 -7.84 -8.33
C VAL A 57 -1.34 -8.26 -8.96
N ARG A 58 -1.20 -8.15 -10.28
CA ARG A 58 0.05 -8.47 -10.96
C ARG A 58 0.96 -7.24 -11.01
N LEU A 59 2.11 -7.28 -10.35
CA LEU A 59 3.15 -6.25 -10.43
C LEU A 59 4.35 -6.79 -11.20
N ASP A 60 4.60 -6.25 -12.39
CA ASP A 60 5.70 -6.56 -13.33
C ASP A 60 6.02 -8.07 -13.43
N ASP A 61 6.86 -8.60 -12.52
CA ASP A 61 7.32 -9.99 -12.48
C ASP A 61 6.67 -10.89 -11.41
N SER A 62 5.72 -10.38 -10.61
CA SER A 62 5.19 -11.09 -9.44
C SER A 62 3.73 -10.81 -9.14
N ASP A 63 3.02 -11.81 -8.64
CA ASP A 63 1.64 -11.69 -8.17
C ASP A 63 1.62 -11.28 -6.69
N LEU A 64 0.94 -10.19 -6.40
CA LEU A 64 0.65 -9.66 -5.07
C LEU A 64 -0.79 -10.01 -4.72
N THR A 65 -0.98 -10.88 -3.73
CA THR A 65 -2.32 -11.14 -3.20
C THR A 65 -2.51 -10.39 -1.89
N LEU A 66 -3.63 -9.69 -1.72
CA LEU A 66 -3.93 -8.93 -0.51
C LEU A 66 -5.44 -8.92 -0.25
N THR A 67 -5.86 -8.75 0.99
CA THR A 67 -7.26 -8.51 1.35
C THR A 67 -7.43 -7.06 1.73
N VAL A 68 -8.22 -6.28 0.97
CA VAL A 68 -8.44 -4.87 1.32
C VAL A 68 -9.38 -4.79 2.51
N THR A 69 -8.97 -4.11 3.58
CA THR A 69 -9.75 -3.90 4.79
C THR A 69 -10.35 -2.51 4.86
N GLU A 70 -9.69 -1.53 4.26
CA GLU A 70 -10.13 -0.14 4.26
C GLU A 70 -9.89 0.48 2.88
N PHE A 71 -10.89 1.21 2.40
CA PHE A 71 -10.76 2.10 1.25
C PHE A 71 -11.66 3.30 1.52
N ASP A 72 -11.06 4.46 1.81
CA ASP A 72 -11.80 5.65 2.18
C ASP A 72 -11.20 6.91 1.54
N SER A 73 -12.03 7.93 1.37
CA SER A 73 -11.62 9.23 0.83
C SER A 73 -12.50 10.33 1.40
N ARG A 74 -11.86 11.44 1.78
CA ARG A 74 -12.55 12.68 2.19
C ARG A 74 -12.99 13.46 0.96
N LEU A 75 -14.01 12.94 0.29
CA LEU A 75 -14.58 13.56 -0.91
C LEU A 75 -15.25 14.91 -0.56
N ASP A 76 -14.64 16.01 -1.00
CA ASP A 76 -15.27 17.34 -0.97
C ASP A 76 -16.00 17.58 -2.30
N VAL A 77 -17.26 18.02 -2.23
CA VAL A 77 -18.11 18.29 -3.40
C VAL A 77 -17.49 19.39 -4.28
N ARG A 78 -16.81 20.37 -3.67
CA ARG A 78 -16.13 21.44 -4.41
C ARG A 78 -14.89 20.92 -5.15
N GLY A 79 -14.07 20.11 -4.49
CA GLY A 79 -12.90 19.45 -5.10
C GLY A 79 -13.27 18.49 -6.23
N LEU A 80 -14.35 17.73 -6.07
CA LEU A 80 -14.82 16.81 -7.10
C LEU A 80 -15.27 17.50 -8.39
N SER A 81 -15.74 18.75 -8.28
CA SER A 81 -16.14 19.57 -9.44
C SER A 81 -14.96 19.92 -10.34
N VAL A 82 -13.73 19.91 -9.80
CA VAL A 82 -12.47 20.13 -10.53
C VAL A 82 -11.65 18.85 -10.71
N GLY A 83 -12.25 17.68 -10.44
CA GLY A 83 -11.58 16.38 -10.60
C GLY A 83 -10.59 16.02 -9.47
N GLN A 84 -10.71 16.66 -8.30
CA GLN A 84 -9.92 16.32 -7.10
C GLN A 84 -10.70 15.33 -6.21
N LEU A 85 -10.00 14.27 -5.79
CA LEU A 85 -10.45 13.25 -4.85
C LEU A 85 -9.81 13.43 -3.46
N ASN A 86 -9.04 14.49 -3.24
CA ASN A 86 -8.32 14.80 -1.99
C ASN A 86 -7.44 13.62 -1.56
N ASP A 87 -7.56 13.16 -0.32
CA ASP A 87 -6.77 12.05 0.20
C ASP A 87 -7.55 10.74 0.07
N VAL A 88 -6.88 9.70 -0.42
CA VAL A 88 -7.39 8.33 -0.50
C VAL A 88 -6.56 7.44 0.41
N ARG A 89 -7.22 6.78 1.36
CA ARG A 89 -6.60 5.82 2.28
C ARG A 89 -7.01 4.40 1.88
N LEU A 90 -6.02 3.54 1.72
CA LEU A 90 -6.17 2.12 1.47
C LEU A 90 -5.47 1.37 2.59
N ALA A 91 -6.12 0.37 3.18
CA ALA A 91 -5.48 -0.57 4.09
C ALA A 91 -5.75 -1.99 3.64
N ALA A 92 -4.75 -2.85 3.77
CA ALA A 92 -4.80 -4.24 3.36
C ALA A 92 -4.17 -5.16 4.42
N ARG A 93 -4.59 -6.42 4.41
CA ARG A 93 -4.07 -7.49 5.27
C ARG A 93 -3.85 -8.78 4.49
N ASP A 94 -3.25 -9.78 5.13
CA ASP A 94 -3.00 -11.10 4.56
C ASP A 94 -2.27 -11.00 3.21
N ILE A 95 -1.23 -10.16 3.19
CA ILE A 95 -0.53 -9.79 1.97
C ILE A 95 0.48 -10.88 1.66
N THR A 96 0.49 -11.39 0.44
CA THR A 96 1.46 -12.36 -0.03
C THR A 96 2.11 -11.82 -1.29
N TRP A 97 3.44 -11.69 -1.27
CA TRP A 97 4.22 -11.18 -2.38
C TRP A 97 5.54 -11.94 -2.49
N ASN A 98 5.81 -12.50 -3.67
CA ASN A 98 7.03 -13.28 -3.96
C ASN A 98 7.34 -14.37 -2.89
N GLY A 99 6.31 -15.04 -2.37
CA GLY A 99 6.42 -16.06 -1.32
C GLY A 99 6.49 -15.51 0.12
N ALA A 100 6.76 -14.22 0.32
CA ALA A 100 6.74 -13.58 1.62
C ALA A 100 5.31 -13.19 2.05
N GLN A 101 5.02 -13.31 3.34
CA GLN A 101 3.73 -12.95 3.93
C GLN A 101 3.85 -11.72 4.84
N PHE A 102 3.03 -10.70 4.60
CA PHE A 102 2.97 -9.50 5.41
C PHE A 102 1.59 -9.37 6.05
N ASP A 103 1.56 -8.93 7.30
CA ASP A 103 0.33 -8.89 8.08
C ASP A 103 -0.56 -7.73 7.65
N HIS A 104 0.03 -6.55 7.49
CA HIS A 104 -0.70 -5.32 7.27
C HIS A 104 0.09 -4.34 6.41
N ALA A 105 -0.62 -3.66 5.50
CA ALA A 105 -0.09 -2.50 4.80
C ALA A 105 -1.15 -1.40 4.73
N THR A 106 -0.69 -0.15 4.82
CA THR A 106 -1.51 1.04 4.60
C THR A 106 -0.86 1.89 3.52
N ALA A 107 -1.65 2.40 2.58
CA ALA A 107 -1.25 3.40 1.61
C ALA A 107 -2.15 4.63 1.75
N VAL A 108 -1.54 5.81 1.86
CA VAL A 108 -2.23 7.10 1.88
C VAL A 108 -1.77 7.87 0.66
N LEU A 109 -2.67 8.04 -0.31
CA LEU A 109 -2.44 8.79 -1.51
C LEU A 109 -2.95 10.21 -1.26
N HIS A 110 -2.04 11.18 -1.21
CA HIS A 110 -2.41 12.58 -1.01
C HIS A 110 -2.71 13.29 -2.32
N ASN A 111 -3.61 14.28 -2.24
CA ASN A 111 -3.97 15.16 -3.36
C ASN A 111 -4.24 14.41 -4.67
N VAL A 112 -5.04 13.35 -4.58
CA VAL A 112 -5.46 12.55 -5.72
C VAL A 112 -6.29 13.42 -6.64
N HIS A 113 -5.88 13.56 -7.90
CA HIS A 113 -6.60 14.34 -8.90
C HIS A 113 -6.47 13.73 -10.28
N ILE A 114 -7.45 14.01 -11.14
CA ILE A 114 -7.45 13.58 -12.54
C ILE A 114 -6.93 14.75 -13.38
N ARG A 115 -5.80 14.56 -14.05
CA ARG A 115 -5.30 15.52 -15.05
C ARG A 115 -6.03 15.28 -16.38
N PRO A 116 -6.65 16.33 -16.97
CA PRO A 116 -7.35 16.24 -18.25
C PRO A 116 -6.34 16.22 -19.41
N THR A 117 -5.63 15.11 -19.56
CA THR A 117 -4.77 14.81 -20.71
C THR A 117 -5.48 13.82 -21.64
N ALA A 118 -4.94 13.57 -22.83
CA ALA A 118 -5.42 12.53 -23.75
C ALA A 118 -4.34 11.43 -23.86
N PRO A 119 -4.46 10.29 -23.14
CA PRO A 119 -5.54 9.87 -22.23
C PRO A 119 -5.48 10.56 -20.85
N PRO A 120 -6.59 10.57 -20.07
CA PRO A 120 -6.61 11.19 -18.75
C PRO A 120 -5.78 10.38 -17.76
N VAL A 121 -5.15 11.08 -16.81
CA VAL A 121 -4.17 10.51 -15.88
C VAL A 121 -4.58 10.80 -14.44
N LEU A 122 -4.68 9.77 -13.61
CA LEU A 122 -4.79 9.92 -12.16
C LEU A 122 -3.42 10.21 -11.59
N VAL A 123 -3.30 11.25 -10.77
CA VAL A 123 -2.05 11.61 -10.11
C VAL A 123 -2.28 11.71 -8.61
N ALA A 124 -1.35 11.20 -7.82
CA ALA A 124 -1.29 11.35 -6.37
C ALA A 124 0.12 11.77 -5.95
N ALA A 125 0.23 12.74 -5.04
CA ALA A 125 1.51 13.24 -4.54
C ALA A 125 1.35 13.95 -3.19
N PRO A 126 2.17 13.59 -2.17
CA PRO A 126 2.97 12.37 -2.08
C PRO A 126 2.09 11.12 -1.83
N VAL A 127 2.66 9.93 -2.00
CA VAL A 127 2.05 8.68 -1.54
C VAL A 127 2.85 8.15 -0.36
N GLU A 128 2.21 8.02 0.80
CA GLU A 128 2.80 7.42 1.99
C GLU A 128 2.41 5.94 2.07
N LEU A 129 3.40 5.07 2.26
CA LEU A 129 3.23 3.63 2.37
C LEU A 129 3.74 3.21 3.74
N THR A 130 2.96 2.39 4.44
CA THR A 130 3.37 1.74 5.69
C THR A 130 3.19 0.25 5.52
N LEU A 131 4.22 -0.53 5.84
CA LEU A 131 4.21 -1.99 5.76
C LEU A 131 4.68 -2.57 7.09
N ASP A 132 3.85 -3.44 7.67
CA ASP A 132 4.21 -4.20 8.86
C ASP A 132 4.83 -5.54 8.41
N VAL A 133 6.13 -5.68 8.62
CA VAL A 133 6.92 -6.85 8.24
C VAL A 133 7.05 -7.77 9.46
N PRO A 134 6.51 -9.01 9.40
CA PRO A 134 6.68 -9.99 10.47
C PRO A 134 8.14 -10.38 10.65
N ALA A 135 8.56 -10.67 11.88
CA ALA A 135 9.92 -11.11 12.17
C ALA A 135 10.42 -12.31 11.32
N PRO A 136 9.60 -13.33 10.98
CA PRO A 136 10.06 -14.42 10.11
C PRO A 136 10.46 -13.98 8.70
N VAL A 137 9.75 -13.02 8.11
CA VAL A 137 10.07 -12.49 6.77
C VAL A 137 11.34 -11.63 6.81
N LEU A 138 11.65 -11.05 7.96
CA LEU A 138 12.85 -10.25 8.14
C LEU A 138 14.12 -11.11 7.94
N ASP A 139 14.09 -12.38 8.36
CA ASP A 139 15.21 -13.30 8.15
C ASP A 139 15.50 -13.56 6.66
N ASP A 140 14.47 -13.71 5.83
CA ASP A 140 14.63 -13.87 4.37
C ASP A 140 15.30 -12.63 3.74
N VAL A 141 14.91 -11.44 4.19
CA VAL A 141 15.52 -10.18 3.75
C VAL A 141 16.98 -10.08 4.21
N PHE A 142 17.28 -10.45 5.45
CA PHE A 142 18.65 -10.47 5.97
C PHE A 142 19.52 -11.52 5.25
N GLN A 143 18.96 -12.67 4.89
CA GLN A 143 19.69 -13.70 4.16
C GLN A 143 20.13 -13.21 2.78
N TRP A 144 19.33 -12.36 2.13
CA TRP A 144 19.69 -11.72 0.87
C TRP A 144 20.65 -10.54 1.05
N ALA A 145 20.37 -9.62 1.97
CA ALA A 145 21.11 -8.36 2.10
C ALA A 145 22.38 -8.46 2.97
N ALA A 146 22.37 -9.30 4.00
CA ALA A 146 23.46 -9.45 4.97
C ALA A 146 23.51 -10.88 5.54
N PRO A 147 23.96 -11.89 4.76
CA PRO A 147 23.85 -13.33 5.08
C PRO A 147 24.60 -13.79 6.34
N ARG A 148 25.39 -12.91 6.95
CA ARG A 148 26.13 -13.19 8.19
C ARG A 148 25.31 -12.86 9.44
N LEU A 149 24.21 -12.12 9.29
CA LEU A 149 23.36 -11.63 10.37
C LEU A 149 21.94 -12.17 10.17
N SER A 150 21.25 -12.43 11.28
CA SER A 150 19.81 -12.69 11.34
C SER A 150 19.20 -11.65 12.28
N GLY A 151 18.02 -11.15 11.91
CA GLY A 151 17.33 -10.10 12.64
C GLY A 151 16.01 -10.60 13.17
N ALA A 152 15.79 -10.43 14.47
CA ALA A 152 14.52 -10.76 15.10
C ALA A 152 14.03 -9.57 15.92
N VAL A 153 12.71 -9.35 15.93
CA VAL A 153 12.10 -8.41 16.86
C VAL A 153 11.47 -9.20 17.98
N GLY A 154 11.89 -8.93 19.22
CA GLY A 154 11.33 -9.60 20.38
C GLY A 154 9.88 -9.23 20.65
N ALA A 155 9.21 -10.01 21.50
CA ALA A 155 7.87 -9.68 22.01
C ALA A 155 7.83 -8.38 22.84
N ASP A 156 9.00 -7.89 23.27
CA ASP A 156 9.24 -6.60 23.90
C ASP A 156 9.39 -5.44 22.90
N GLY A 157 9.31 -5.70 21.59
CA GLY A 157 9.48 -4.68 20.54
C GLY A 157 10.92 -4.23 20.33
N VAL A 158 11.89 -4.93 20.92
CA VAL A 158 13.32 -4.63 20.77
C VAL A 158 13.88 -5.41 19.59
N ALA A 159 14.57 -4.71 18.68
CA ALA A 159 15.27 -5.36 17.58
C ALA A 159 16.56 -6.02 18.08
N ARG A 160 16.75 -7.28 17.69
CA ARG A 160 17.87 -8.13 18.06
C ARG A 160 18.56 -8.63 16.80
N LEU A 161 19.87 -8.42 16.71
CA LEU A 161 20.71 -8.98 15.66
C LEU A 161 21.52 -10.14 16.22
N ALA A 162 21.45 -11.30 15.58
CA ALA A 162 22.27 -12.47 15.90
C ALA A 162 23.18 -12.84 14.73
N LEU A 163 24.23 -13.60 15.02
CA LEU A 163 25.05 -14.20 13.97
C LEU A 163 24.28 -15.35 13.33
N ALA A 164 23.98 -15.26 12.04
CA ALA A 164 23.21 -16.27 11.33
C ALA A 164 23.84 -17.68 11.44
N ARG A 165 25.18 -17.75 11.41
CA ARG A 165 25.92 -19.02 11.55
C ARG A 165 25.99 -19.57 12.98
N ARG A 166 25.69 -18.74 14.00
CA ARG A 166 25.76 -19.12 15.42
C ARG A 166 24.69 -18.36 16.23
N PRO A 167 23.39 -18.66 16.06
CA PRO A 167 22.33 -17.97 16.79
C PRO A 167 22.46 -18.15 18.32
N GLY A 168 22.98 -19.28 18.77
CA GLY A 168 23.26 -19.54 20.19
C GLY A 168 24.47 -18.82 20.78
N ALA A 169 25.26 -18.10 19.97
CA ALA A 169 26.37 -17.30 20.48
C ALA A 169 25.89 -16.05 21.24
N GLY A 170 24.71 -15.54 20.91
CA GLY A 170 24.18 -14.34 21.53
C GLY A 170 23.46 -13.45 20.54
N HIS A 171 22.85 -12.39 21.06
CA HIS A 171 22.17 -11.37 20.29
C HIS A 171 22.57 -9.97 20.75
N LEU A 172 22.56 -9.05 19.79
CA LEU A 172 22.82 -7.64 19.98
C LEU A 172 21.48 -6.91 19.93
N GLU A 173 21.08 -6.26 21.02
CA GLU A 173 19.95 -5.33 21.02
C GLU A 173 20.38 -4.05 20.28
N VAL A 174 19.61 -3.66 19.27
CA VAL A 174 19.93 -2.54 18.38
C VAL A 174 18.75 -1.60 18.26
N ASP A 175 19.01 -0.31 18.39
CA ASP A 175 18.07 0.73 17.97
C ASP A 175 18.38 1.07 16.51
N ALA A 176 17.36 1.08 15.66
CA ALA A 176 17.49 1.50 14.27
C ALA A 176 16.83 2.86 14.08
N ARG A 177 17.55 3.78 13.42
CA ARG A 177 17.02 5.09 13.03
C ARG A 177 17.32 5.32 11.57
N MET A 178 16.35 5.86 10.85
CA MET A 178 16.54 6.28 9.47
C MET A 178 16.97 7.74 9.41
N ASP A 179 17.93 8.02 8.55
CA ASP A 179 18.31 9.37 8.15
C ASP A 179 18.54 9.39 6.64
N GLY A 180 17.55 9.90 5.91
CA GLY A 180 17.48 9.79 4.45
C GLY A 180 17.56 8.33 3.99
N SER A 181 18.55 8.01 3.15
CA SER A 181 18.80 6.65 2.64
C SER A 181 19.68 5.79 3.56
N THR A 182 19.98 6.27 4.77
CA THR A 182 20.92 5.60 5.69
C THR A 182 20.21 5.09 6.92
N LEU A 183 20.29 3.79 7.15
CA LEU A 183 19.84 3.16 8.37
C LEU A 183 20.99 3.15 9.39
N TRP A 184 20.86 3.94 10.44
CA TRP A 184 21.79 3.97 11.55
C TRP A 184 21.38 2.93 12.58
N LEU A 185 22.26 1.95 12.79
CA LEU A 185 22.08 0.89 13.78
C LEU A 185 22.94 1.21 15.01
N LYS A 186 22.29 1.61 16.11
CA LYS A 186 22.97 1.88 17.38
C LYS A 186 22.86 0.67 18.30
N PRO A 187 23.97 0.01 18.63
CA PRO A 187 23.95 -1.10 19.56
C PRO A 187 23.74 -0.60 21.00
N ARG A 188 22.88 -1.29 21.75
CA ARG A 188 22.48 -0.91 23.12
C ARG A 188 22.93 -1.91 24.16
N CYS A 189 22.67 -3.19 23.93
CA CYS A 189 23.08 -4.28 24.83
C CYS A 189 23.58 -5.46 24.01
N LEU A 190 24.62 -6.12 24.51
CA LEU A 190 25.06 -7.40 23.99
C LEU A 190 24.66 -8.49 24.99
N THR A 191 23.83 -9.42 24.55
CA THR A 191 23.53 -10.63 25.32
C THR A 191 24.36 -11.77 24.76
N PHE A 192 25.31 -12.26 25.54
CA PHE A 192 26.14 -13.41 25.19
C PHE A 192 25.82 -14.55 26.17
N ARG A 193 25.27 -15.67 25.67
CA ARG A 193 24.78 -16.79 26.48
C ARG A 193 23.71 -16.40 27.52
N ARG A 194 24.11 -16.17 28.78
CA ARG A 194 23.24 -15.79 29.91
C ARG A 194 23.54 -14.41 30.46
N THR A 195 24.62 -13.77 30.02
CA THR A 195 25.04 -12.45 30.48
C THR A 195 24.55 -11.39 29.52
N ARG A 196 23.79 -10.43 30.06
CA ARG A 196 23.38 -9.21 29.35
C ARG A 196 24.32 -8.08 29.77
N CYS A 197 25.12 -7.61 28.85
CA CYS A 197 26.07 -6.53 29.07
C CYS A 197 25.56 -5.27 28.36
N PRO A 198 25.15 -4.21 29.08
CA PRO A 198 24.83 -2.94 28.45
C PRO A 198 26.09 -2.36 27.81
N LEU A 199 25.96 -1.88 26.58
CA LEU A 199 27.05 -1.23 25.88
C LEU A 199 27.15 0.24 26.31
N PRO A 200 28.36 0.81 26.37
CA PRO A 200 28.54 2.22 26.70
C PRO A 200 27.72 3.13 25.78
N ALA A 201 27.18 4.23 26.32
CA ALA A 201 26.39 5.19 25.52
C ALA A 201 27.18 5.81 24.34
N ARG A 202 28.53 5.76 24.43
CA ARG A 202 29.50 6.20 23.41
C ARG A 202 29.72 5.20 22.28
N THR A 203 29.08 4.03 22.31
CA THR A 203 29.23 3.05 21.22
C THR A 203 28.73 3.67 19.91
N PRO A 204 29.54 3.67 18.84
CA PRO A 204 29.19 4.33 17.59
C PRO A 204 27.97 3.66 16.96
N ALA A 205 27.13 4.45 16.30
CA ALA A 205 26.10 3.94 15.43
C ALA A 205 26.73 3.50 14.11
N TYR A 206 26.32 2.34 13.60
CA TYR A 206 26.81 1.79 12.35
C TYR A 206 25.89 2.18 11.20
N PRO A 207 26.39 2.87 10.16
CA PRO A 207 25.58 3.20 9.00
C PRO A 207 25.43 1.99 8.08
N VAL A 208 24.19 1.66 7.76
CA VAL A 208 23.83 0.69 6.72
C VAL A 208 23.16 1.46 5.59
N ARG A 209 23.80 1.47 4.42
CA ARG A 209 23.20 2.06 3.22
C ARG A 209 22.13 1.12 2.71
N LEU A 210 20.90 1.62 2.62
CA LEU A 210 19.82 0.87 2.03
C LEU A 210 19.94 0.94 0.50
N PRO A 211 19.65 -0.17 -0.22
CA PRO A 211 19.57 -0.11 -1.67
C PRO A 211 18.46 0.86 -2.09
N GLN A 212 18.63 1.48 -3.26
CA GLN A 212 17.53 2.25 -3.85
C GLN A 212 16.40 1.28 -4.17
N LEU A 213 15.23 1.52 -3.59
CA LEU A 213 14.04 0.75 -3.89
C LEU A 213 13.55 1.10 -5.30
N PRO A 214 12.98 0.14 -6.02
CA PRO A 214 12.50 0.39 -7.37
C PRO A 214 11.37 1.42 -7.38
N HIS A 215 11.19 2.07 -8.53
CA HIS A 215 10.07 2.97 -8.80
C HIS A 215 9.98 4.21 -7.87
N GLY A 216 11.11 4.82 -7.51
CA GLY A 216 11.11 6.09 -6.77
C GLY A 216 10.64 6.01 -5.32
N VAL A 217 10.48 4.79 -4.78
CA VAL A 217 10.11 4.57 -3.38
C VAL A 217 11.29 4.95 -2.49
N ALA A 218 11.09 5.92 -1.61
CA ALA A 218 12.07 6.29 -0.59
C ALA A 218 11.61 5.77 0.76
N LEU A 219 12.42 4.94 1.42
CA LEU A 219 12.16 4.56 2.80
C LEU A 219 12.36 5.81 3.69
N THR A 220 11.37 6.16 4.50
CA THR A 220 11.37 7.37 5.35
C THR A 220 11.46 7.05 6.83
N GLY A 221 11.03 5.86 7.25
CA GLY A 221 11.00 5.49 8.65
C GLY A 221 11.09 3.98 8.87
N ILE A 222 11.65 3.63 10.02
CA ILE A 222 11.62 2.27 10.57
C ILE A 222 11.23 2.39 12.03
N SER A 223 10.31 1.53 12.47
CA SER A 223 9.94 1.42 13.87
C SER A 223 9.73 -0.04 14.22
N PHE A 224 10.00 -0.38 15.47
CA PHE A 224 9.86 -1.74 15.98
C PHE A 224 8.67 -1.79 16.92
N ALA A 225 7.80 -2.77 16.70
CA ALA A 225 6.71 -3.12 17.59
C ALA A 225 6.82 -4.62 17.94
N PRO A 226 6.12 -5.11 18.97
CA PRO A 226 6.19 -6.50 19.36
C PRO A 226 5.99 -7.47 18.18
N GLY A 227 7.05 -8.20 17.82
CA GLY A 227 7.04 -9.19 16.72
C GLY A 227 7.02 -8.63 15.29
N VAL A 228 6.96 -7.32 15.09
CA VAL A 228 6.85 -6.70 13.75
C VAL A 228 7.78 -5.51 13.57
N VAL A 229 8.32 -5.37 12.36
CA VAL A 229 9.04 -4.18 11.91
C VAL A 229 8.08 -3.36 11.06
N ARG A 230 7.75 -2.16 11.50
CA ARG A 230 6.96 -1.23 10.69
C ARG A 230 7.90 -0.36 9.87
N LEU A 231 7.78 -0.52 8.56
CA LEU A 231 8.48 0.26 7.56
C LEU A 231 7.57 1.36 7.04
N SER A 232 8.08 2.59 7.00
CA SER A 232 7.42 3.71 6.35
C SER A 232 8.22 4.12 5.12
N ALA A 233 7.53 4.30 4.01
CA ALA A 233 8.09 4.77 2.76
C ALA A 233 7.22 5.86 2.17
N SER A 234 7.81 6.68 1.31
CA SER A 234 7.11 7.70 0.54
C SER A 234 7.49 7.63 -0.92
N VAL A 235 6.53 7.90 -1.79
CA VAL A 235 6.76 8.14 -3.21
C VAL A 235 6.39 9.60 -3.47
N ALA A 236 7.28 10.32 -4.16
CA ALA A 236 7.07 11.72 -4.48
C ALA A 236 5.81 11.91 -5.34
N GLU A 237 5.65 11.10 -6.38
CA GLU A 237 4.50 11.17 -7.26
C GLU A 237 4.15 9.78 -7.83
N TRP A 238 2.87 9.44 -7.78
CA TRP A 238 2.31 8.27 -8.43
C TRP A 238 1.34 8.71 -9.52
N ARG A 239 1.44 8.08 -10.70
CA ARG A 239 0.56 8.38 -11.83
C ARG A 239 -0.01 7.11 -12.43
N MET A 240 -1.30 7.09 -12.73
CA MET A 240 -1.94 5.98 -13.43
C MET A 240 -2.76 6.47 -14.61
N ASP A 241 -2.46 5.95 -15.80
CA ASP A 241 -3.27 6.18 -16.99
C ASP A 241 -4.67 5.59 -16.78
N LEU A 242 -5.71 6.43 -16.93
CA LEU A 242 -7.12 6.08 -16.74
C LEU A 242 -7.92 6.16 -18.07
N PRO A 243 -7.59 5.38 -19.12
CA PRO A 243 -8.50 5.28 -20.25
C PRO A 243 -9.83 4.69 -19.79
N LEU A 244 -10.97 5.19 -20.31
CA LEU A 244 -12.32 4.77 -19.88
C LEU A 244 -12.50 3.25 -19.95
N ALA A 245 -12.01 2.62 -21.02
CA ALA A 245 -12.03 1.16 -21.19
C ALA A 245 -11.32 0.40 -20.05
N ARG A 246 -10.28 0.99 -19.44
CA ARG A 246 -9.58 0.39 -18.29
C ARG A 246 -10.40 0.54 -17.01
N LEU A 247 -11.11 1.66 -16.85
CA LEU A 247 -12.00 1.84 -15.70
C LEU A 247 -13.15 0.81 -15.73
N GLU A 248 -13.74 0.62 -16.91
CA GLU A 248 -14.77 -0.41 -17.14
C GLU A 248 -14.21 -1.82 -16.87
N ASP A 249 -13.02 -2.15 -17.38
CA ASP A 249 -12.38 -3.44 -17.12
C ASP A 249 -12.10 -3.67 -15.62
N ILE A 250 -11.60 -2.66 -14.90
CA ILE A 250 -11.41 -2.75 -13.44
C ILE A 250 -12.74 -3.01 -12.73
N LEU A 251 -13.81 -2.30 -13.10
CA LEU A 251 -15.14 -2.50 -12.51
C LEU A 251 -15.70 -3.89 -12.84
N SER A 252 -15.51 -4.37 -14.07
CA SER A 252 -15.92 -5.71 -14.51
C SER A 252 -15.12 -6.82 -13.82
N GLN A 253 -13.83 -6.62 -13.57
CA GLN A 253 -13.03 -7.59 -12.82
C GLN A 253 -13.37 -7.58 -11.33
N LEU A 254 -13.63 -6.40 -10.75
CA LEU A 254 -14.11 -6.26 -9.38
C LEU A 254 -15.50 -6.85 -9.16
N SER A 255 -16.36 -6.86 -10.19
CA SER A 255 -17.70 -7.43 -10.08
C SER A 255 -17.70 -8.97 -10.06
N VAL A 256 -16.78 -9.60 -10.78
CA VAL A 256 -16.66 -11.06 -10.85
C VAL A 256 -15.95 -11.60 -9.60
N VAL A 257 -16.68 -12.40 -8.81
CA VAL A 257 -16.15 -13.03 -7.60
C VAL A 257 -15.04 -14.02 -7.99
N GLY A 258 -13.85 -13.86 -7.39
CA GLY A 258 -12.74 -14.83 -7.52
C GLY A 258 -11.80 -14.64 -8.71
N ARG A 259 -12.00 -13.62 -9.55
CA ARG A 259 -11.01 -13.30 -10.60
C ARG A 259 -9.86 -12.45 -10.03
N PRO A 260 -8.59 -12.75 -10.39
CA PRO A 260 -7.48 -11.86 -10.10
C PRO A 260 -7.70 -10.52 -10.81
N LEU A 261 -7.47 -9.41 -10.11
CA LEU A 261 -7.42 -8.10 -10.72
C LEU A 261 -6.10 -7.97 -11.47
N GLN A 262 -6.17 -8.05 -12.80
CA GLN A 262 -4.99 -7.82 -13.62
C GLN A 262 -4.76 -6.31 -13.74
N LEU A 263 -4.24 -5.70 -12.68
CA LEU A 263 -3.73 -4.33 -12.71
C LEU A 263 -2.32 -4.35 -13.30
N SER A 264 -2.19 -4.75 -14.57
CA SER A 264 -0.91 -5.03 -15.23
C SER A 264 0.07 -3.84 -15.30
N ARG A 265 -0.35 -2.65 -14.83
CA ARG A 265 0.50 -1.48 -14.55
C ARG A 265 -0.19 -0.65 -13.48
N LEU A 266 0.18 -0.85 -12.21
CA LEU A 266 -0.23 -0.02 -11.08
C LEU A 266 0.48 1.34 -11.14
N GLY A 267 0.23 2.09 -12.22
CA GLY A 267 0.82 3.39 -12.47
C GLY A 267 2.34 3.42 -12.66
N ARG A 268 2.82 4.50 -13.27
CA ARG A 268 4.24 4.87 -13.24
C ARG A 268 4.46 5.70 -11.98
N LEU A 269 5.29 5.21 -11.08
CA LEU A 269 5.86 6.01 -9.99
C LEU A 269 7.09 6.73 -10.58
N LEU A 270 7.18 8.05 -10.39
CA LEU A 270 8.29 8.89 -10.90
C LEU A 270 9.19 9.34 -9.76
#